data_AF-A0A7D9ENG3-F1
#
_entry.id   AF-A0A7D9ENG3-F1
#
_cell.length_a   1.000
_cell.length_b   1.000
_cell.length_c   1.000
_cell.angle_alpha   90.00
_cell.angle_beta   90.00
_cell.angle_gamma   90.00
#
_symmetry.space_group_name_H-M   'P 1'
#
loop_
_entity.id
_entity.type
_entity.pdbx_description
1 polymer ?
#
loop_
_entity_poly.entity_id
_entity_poly.type
_entity_poly.pdbx_seq_one_letter_code
_entity_poly.pdbx_strand_id
1 'polypeptide(L)'
;MSKLANITRILVIMISLIHPHTCGFARAAAWEFTRAVTANITRDENATPKQHQQRVVQETYTRFSNMFVGTTFSIDLQTFQRKLPPLRKKFSTWNSRKTKERQQYLEVFSAENWKKLPAVRKAEHSLMNCQGCFHRYSVYQSFFPVCSKEFKGCSMRSPIAVAQDLASNMRTNSASINATRKECQQAAQKIHDVLSPAFEQTYRTPLGEAFAMIKEMNLQTKKSKVEKKKERRDCYKKAKLSVESKWKETEVWKKLTLDDNGQVVESEFEVEGRKHSLLDIRKKILEQSSEFMREKSDEQYYEMSESDIIGSLKAIGEYNEAKDEDISCLRQKLIRIERTRHFKTWHDLSTVSNHSHLVFMVTLLYDPAVYYTNEEFKIKTKQEVDVQAKVEVPQVHIIARSSSADSEQLAYIETRTECLCKLTDPISTENGNEVTDVMRFFHGDSPARQYESGQQKGGHFYCPVCGANAHRVYELEYCLRSKYISLAERQQVVLQGPIGQKKSLERNNKPFAKLSKQELIRELSARGIYEGNRKDELEKLLTDELHGIQRVPALLFHTPNKGLETINCQNYEILPFEPLHDI
;
A
#
# COMPACT_ATOMS: atom_id res chain seq x y z
N MET A 1 10.15 7.86 -36.07
CA MET A 1 11.37 7.04 -35.88
C MET A 1 11.63 6.61 -34.42
N SER A 2 11.24 7.36 -33.39
CA SER A 2 11.48 7.00 -31.97
C SER A 2 10.66 5.81 -31.44
N LYS A 3 9.42 5.60 -31.93
CA LYS A 3 8.58 4.46 -31.52
C LYS A 3 9.14 3.10 -31.98
N LEU A 4 9.69 3.01 -33.20
CA LEU A 4 10.34 1.78 -33.68
C LEU A 4 11.64 1.48 -32.91
N ALA A 5 12.48 2.47 -32.65
CA ALA A 5 13.71 2.29 -31.86
C ALA A 5 13.44 1.80 -30.41
N ASN A 6 12.30 2.18 -29.84
CA ASN A 6 11.88 1.74 -28.51
C ASN A 6 11.31 0.31 -28.51
N ILE A 7 10.57 -0.10 -29.55
CA ILE A 7 10.12 -1.49 -29.71
C ILE A 7 11.33 -2.44 -29.90
N THR A 8 12.35 -2.01 -30.66
CA THR A 8 13.60 -2.77 -30.81
C THR A 8 14.35 -2.88 -29.48
N ARG A 9 14.34 -1.84 -28.62
CA ARG A 9 14.91 -1.92 -27.26
C ARG A 9 14.15 -2.89 -26.36
N ILE A 10 12.82 -2.95 -26.43
CA ILE A 10 11.98 -3.88 -25.66
C ILE A 10 12.28 -5.34 -26.07
N LEU A 11 12.35 -5.63 -27.36
CA LEU A 11 12.73 -6.97 -27.87
C LEU A 11 14.18 -7.36 -27.49
N VAL A 12 15.11 -6.41 -27.49
CA VAL A 12 16.53 -6.64 -27.12
C VAL A 12 16.73 -6.84 -25.60
N ILE A 13 15.81 -6.34 -24.77
CA ILE A 13 15.76 -6.60 -23.32
C ILE A 13 15.16 -7.99 -23.03
N MET A 14 14.19 -8.44 -23.82
CA MET A 14 13.55 -9.76 -23.67
C MET A 14 14.43 -10.93 -24.16
N ILE A 15 15.27 -10.76 -25.19
CA ILE A 15 16.28 -11.74 -25.61
C ILE A 15 17.59 -11.53 -24.82
N SER A 16 17.56 -11.84 -23.52
CA SER A 16 18.71 -11.61 -22.66
C SER A 16 18.90 -12.78 -21.72
N LEU A 17 19.98 -13.56 -21.87
CA LEU A 17 20.30 -14.72 -21.00
C LEU A 17 20.41 -14.36 -19.50
N ILE A 18 20.37 -13.08 -19.13
CA ILE A 18 20.38 -12.58 -17.76
C ILE A 18 19.00 -12.21 -17.22
N HIS A 19 17.93 -12.28 -18.04
CA HIS A 19 16.58 -11.92 -17.63
C HIS A 19 15.96 -13.01 -16.74
N PRO A 20 15.26 -12.66 -15.65
CA PRO A 20 14.68 -13.64 -14.74
C PRO A 20 13.66 -14.59 -15.40
N HIS A 21 13.00 -14.17 -16.48
CA HIS A 21 12.04 -14.99 -17.24
C HIS A 21 12.66 -15.79 -18.41
N THR A 22 13.98 -15.78 -18.57
CA THR A 22 14.65 -16.72 -19.51
C THR A 22 14.83 -18.09 -18.89
N CYS A 23 14.78 -19.15 -19.71
CA CYS A 23 14.88 -20.51 -19.22
C CYS A 23 16.12 -20.75 -18.33
N GLY A 24 15.88 -21.33 -17.15
CA GLY A 24 16.94 -21.74 -16.23
C GLY A 24 17.94 -22.71 -16.87
N PHE A 25 17.45 -23.69 -17.64
CA PHE A 25 18.28 -24.67 -18.36
C PHE A 25 19.21 -24.03 -19.38
N ALA A 26 18.75 -23.03 -20.14
CA ALA A 26 19.60 -22.32 -21.09
C ALA A 26 20.71 -21.53 -20.38
N ARG A 27 20.41 -20.90 -19.23
CA ARG A 27 21.41 -20.15 -18.46
C ARG A 27 22.47 -21.05 -17.86
N ALA A 28 22.06 -22.18 -17.28
CA ALA A 28 22.97 -23.18 -16.71
C ALA A 28 23.83 -23.83 -17.81
N ALA A 29 23.22 -24.29 -18.91
CA ALA A 29 23.93 -24.90 -20.04
C ALA A 29 24.98 -23.97 -20.66
N ALA A 30 24.63 -22.70 -20.92
CA ALA A 30 25.58 -21.72 -21.45
C ALA A 30 26.79 -21.52 -20.52
N TRP A 31 26.58 -21.54 -19.20
CA TRP A 31 27.65 -21.42 -18.22
C TRP A 31 28.49 -22.70 -18.10
N GLU A 32 27.86 -23.87 -18.02
CA GLU A 32 28.51 -25.19 -17.95
C GLU A 32 29.40 -25.43 -19.17
N PHE A 33 28.88 -25.18 -20.38
CA PHE A 33 29.65 -25.33 -21.60
C PHE A 33 30.80 -24.33 -21.68
N THR A 34 30.58 -23.07 -21.26
CA THR A 34 31.69 -22.11 -21.22
C THR A 34 32.82 -22.61 -20.32
N ARG A 35 32.50 -23.17 -19.14
CA ARG A 35 33.51 -23.72 -18.23
C ARG A 35 34.25 -24.92 -18.83
N ALA A 36 33.51 -25.86 -19.41
CA ALA A 36 34.08 -27.05 -20.03
C ALA A 36 34.98 -26.69 -21.22
N VAL A 37 34.54 -25.76 -22.08
CA VAL A 37 35.30 -25.30 -23.25
C VAL A 37 36.54 -24.51 -22.83
N THR A 38 36.42 -23.64 -21.81
CA THR A 38 37.59 -22.89 -21.30
C THR A 38 38.64 -23.81 -20.66
N ALA A 39 38.22 -24.94 -20.08
CA ALA A 39 39.14 -25.93 -19.50
C ALA A 39 39.85 -26.77 -20.58
N ASN A 40 39.21 -27.00 -21.72
CA ASN A 40 39.69 -27.93 -22.74
C ASN A 40 40.40 -27.27 -23.94
N ILE A 41 40.17 -25.97 -24.19
CA ILE A 41 40.88 -25.24 -25.25
C ILE A 41 42.20 -24.72 -24.69
N THR A 42 43.31 -25.26 -25.19
CA THR A 42 44.65 -24.75 -24.91
C THR A 42 44.91 -23.46 -25.67
N ARG A 43 45.64 -22.53 -25.03
CA ARG A 43 46.01 -21.27 -25.66
C ARG A 43 47.15 -21.53 -26.65
N ASP A 44 46.83 -21.39 -27.92
CA ASP A 44 47.78 -21.36 -29.04
C ASP A 44 48.80 -20.22 -28.82
N GLU A 45 50.10 -20.53 -28.91
CA GLU A 45 51.21 -19.63 -28.56
C GLU A 45 51.23 -18.36 -29.44
N ASN A 46 50.68 -18.45 -30.66
CA ASN A 46 50.62 -17.34 -31.61
C ASN A 46 49.27 -16.59 -31.59
N ALA A 47 48.31 -17.00 -30.77
CA ALA A 47 46.99 -16.38 -30.73
C ALA A 47 46.89 -15.23 -29.71
N THR A 48 46.36 -14.10 -30.16
CA THR A 48 46.04 -12.99 -29.26
C THR A 48 44.95 -13.39 -28.24
N PRO A 49 44.92 -12.79 -27.04
CA PRO A 49 43.89 -13.06 -26.04
C PRO A 49 42.45 -12.91 -26.58
N LYS A 50 42.25 -11.99 -27.52
CA LYS A 50 40.96 -11.73 -28.17
C LYS A 50 40.55 -12.88 -29.12
N GLN A 51 41.49 -13.42 -29.91
CA GLN A 51 41.25 -14.57 -30.79
C GLN A 51 40.95 -15.84 -29.98
N HIS A 52 41.68 -16.06 -28.89
CA HIS A 52 41.41 -17.17 -27.97
C HIS A 52 40.01 -17.07 -27.35
N GLN A 53 39.64 -15.88 -26.86
CA GLN A 53 38.29 -15.65 -26.31
C GLN A 53 37.20 -15.87 -27.37
N GLN A 54 37.42 -15.46 -28.62
CA GLN A 54 36.48 -15.67 -29.70
C GLN A 54 36.30 -17.17 -30.03
N ARG A 55 37.38 -17.96 -30.05
CA ARG A 55 37.32 -19.43 -30.21
C ARG A 55 36.50 -20.08 -29.10
N VAL A 56 36.70 -19.69 -27.84
CA VAL A 56 35.93 -20.20 -26.69
C VAL A 56 34.44 -19.89 -26.84
N VAL A 57 34.08 -18.66 -27.26
CA VAL A 57 32.67 -18.30 -27.42
C VAL A 57 32.02 -19.04 -28.60
N GLN A 58 32.75 -19.21 -29.70
CA GLN A 58 32.27 -19.96 -30.87
C GLN A 58 31.96 -21.41 -30.52
N GLU A 59 32.90 -22.10 -29.88
CA GLU A 59 32.73 -23.50 -29.48
C GLU A 59 31.63 -23.67 -28.42
N THR A 60 31.51 -22.71 -27.49
CA THR A 60 30.40 -22.67 -26.53
C THR A 60 29.06 -22.52 -27.24
N TYR A 61 28.97 -21.67 -28.26
CA TYR A 61 27.75 -21.47 -29.05
C TYR A 61 27.36 -22.73 -29.83
N THR A 62 28.33 -23.45 -30.41
CA THR A 62 28.09 -24.72 -31.11
C THR A 62 27.48 -25.75 -30.16
N ARG A 63 28.07 -25.94 -28.97
CA ARG A 63 27.56 -26.88 -27.95
C ARG A 63 26.18 -26.48 -27.43
N PHE A 64 25.98 -25.18 -27.20
CA PHE A 64 24.68 -24.64 -26.79
C PHE A 64 23.62 -24.92 -27.86
N SER A 65 23.88 -24.58 -29.11
CA SER A 65 22.93 -24.76 -30.21
C SER A 65 22.60 -26.24 -30.43
N ASN A 66 23.61 -27.12 -30.36
CA ASN A 66 23.42 -28.57 -30.51
C ASN A 66 22.55 -29.19 -29.40
N MET A 67 22.61 -28.66 -28.18
CA MET A 67 21.81 -29.15 -27.05
C MET A 67 20.31 -28.82 -27.18
N PHE A 68 19.99 -27.73 -27.86
CA PHE A 68 18.63 -27.20 -27.98
C PHE A 68 18.07 -27.31 -29.43
N VAL A 69 18.66 -28.15 -30.28
CA VAL A 69 18.15 -28.43 -31.63
C VAL A 69 16.69 -28.89 -31.58
N GLY A 70 15.85 -28.32 -32.43
CA GLY A 70 14.42 -28.66 -32.50
C GLY A 70 13.54 -28.04 -31.42
N THR A 71 14.04 -27.07 -30.64
CA THR A 71 13.27 -26.35 -29.61
C THR A 71 13.15 -24.85 -29.93
N THR A 72 12.34 -24.10 -29.16
CA THR A 72 12.10 -22.65 -29.38
C THR A 72 13.29 -21.75 -28.99
N PHE A 73 14.47 -22.33 -28.77
CA PHE A 73 15.69 -21.67 -28.33
C PHE A 73 16.51 -21.11 -29.50
N SER A 74 15.92 -20.21 -30.31
CA SER A 74 16.68 -19.52 -31.35
C SER A 74 17.44 -18.30 -30.80
N ILE A 75 18.76 -18.33 -30.81
CA ILE A 75 19.62 -17.17 -30.55
C ILE A 75 20.74 -17.14 -31.58
N ASP A 76 20.93 -16.00 -32.24
CA ASP A 76 22.03 -15.83 -33.18
C ASP A 76 23.38 -15.70 -32.45
N LEU A 77 24.45 -16.07 -33.14
CA LEU A 77 25.81 -16.05 -32.61
C LEU A 77 26.24 -14.66 -32.09
N GLN A 78 25.85 -13.58 -32.77
CA GLN A 78 26.24 -12.22 -32.40
C GLN A 78 25.55 -11.79 -31.10
N THR A 79 24.26 -12.11 -30.95
CA THR A 79 23.52 -11.89 -29.71
C THR A 79 24.07 -12.75 -28.58
N PHE A 80 24.39 -14.03 -28.83
CA PHE A 80 24.98 -14.92 -27.83
C PHE A 80 26.34 -14.38 -27.34
N GLN A 81 27.23 -13.98 -28.25
CA GLN A 81 28.52 -13.36 -27.95
C GLN A 81 28.39 -12.14 -27.04
N ARG A 82 27.42 -11.27 -27.30
CA ARG A 82 27.16 -10.06 -26.50
C ARG A 82 26.61 -10.37 -25.11
N LYS A 83 25.79 -11.42 -24.98
CA LYS A 83 25.04 -11.73 -23.74
C LYS A 83 25.77 -12.70 -22.81
N LEU A 84 26.75 -13.45 -23.31
CA LEU A 84 27.51 -14.42 -22.53
C LEU A 84 28.42 -13.79 -21.44
N PRO A 85 29.19 -12.71 -21.67
CA PRO A 85 30.05 -12.13 -20.63
C PRO A 85 29.28 -11.60 -19.42
N PRO A 86 28.15 -10.87 -19.57
CA PRO A 86 27.30 -10.51 -18.44
C PRO A 86 26.78 -11.71 -17.64
N LEU A 87 26.37 -12.79 -18.33
CA LEU A 87 25.93 -14.02 -17.68
C LEU A 87 27.05 -14.67 -16.85
N ARG A 88 28.26 -14.77 -17.40
CA ARG A 88 29.43 -15.29 -16.68
C ARG A 88 29.71 -14.48 -15.42
N LYS A 89 29.66 -13.15 -15.54
CA LYS A 89 29.86 -12.25 -14.40
C LYS A 89 28.82 -12.52 -13.31
N LYS A 90 27.55 -12.78 -13.66
CA LYS A 90 26.49 -13.12 -12.68
C LYS A 90 26.76 -14.41 -11.92
N PHE A 91 27.20 -15.46 -12.61
CA PHE A 91 27.57 -16.71 -11.95
C PHE A 91 28.85 -16.59 -11.12
N SER A 92 29.81 -15.75 -11.52
CA SER A 92 31.04 -15.53 -10.74
C SER A 92 30.82 -14.62 -9.52
N THR A 93 29.92 -13.64 -9.61
CA THR A 93 29.57 -12.73 -8.50
C THR A 93 28.36 -13.22 -7.71
N TRP A 94 28.05 -14.51 -7.76
CA TRP A 94 27.00 -15.09 -6.93
C TRP A 94 27.37 -14.90 -5.45
N ASN A 95 26.42 -14.52 -4.61
CA ASN A 95 26.68 -14.24 -3.20
C ASN A 95 27.32 -15.47 -2.52
N SER A 96 28.53 -15.29 -1.98
CA SER A 96 29.31 -16.36 -1.33
C SER A 96 28.64 -16.94 -0.08
N ARG A 97 27.70 -16.21 0.54
CA ARG A 97 26.88 -16.70 1.66
C ARG A 97 25.69 -17.55 1.21
N LYS A 98 25.41 -17.64 -0.09
CA LYS A 98 24.27 -18.36 -0.71
C LYS A 98 24.75 -19.49 -1.64
N THR A 99 25.85 -20.14 -1.28
CA THR A 99 26.46 -21.22 -2.08
C THR A 99 25.52 -22.41 -2.26
N LYS A 100 24.71 -22.73 -1.24
CA LYS A 100 23.71 -23.82 -1.30
C LYS A 100 22.63 -23.57 -2.37
N GLU A 101 22.10 -22.33 -2.45
CA GLU A 101 21.12 -21.93 -3.48
C GLU A 101 21.70 -22.02 -4.89
N ARG A 102 22.98 -21.64 -5.06
CA ARG A 102 23.69 -21.76 -6.33
C ARG A 102 23.84 -23.22 -6.77
N GLN A 103 24.16 -24.10 -5.83
CA GLN A 103 24.37 -25.52 -6.11
C GLN A 103 23.06 -26.18 -6.51
N GLN A 104 21.98 -25.91 -5.78
CA GLN A 104 20.63 -26.36 -6.12
C GLN A 104 20.15 -25.83 -7.48
N TYR A 105 20.44 -24.57 -7.79
CA TYR A 105 20.13 -24.00 -9.10
C TYR A 105 20.80 -24.76 -10.25
N LEU A 106 22.11 -25.01 -10.13
CA LEU A 106 22.89 -25.69 -11.17
C LEU A 106 22.53 -27.17 -11.28
N GLU A 107 22.24 -27.84 -10.17
CA GLU A 107 21.79 -29.22 -10.16
C GLU A 107 20.46 -29.38 -10.92
N VAL A 108 19.44 -28.58 -10.55
CA VAL A 108 18.11 -28.65 -11.17
C VAL A 108 18.13 -28.28 -12.65
N PHE A 109 18.84 -27.20 -13.01
CA PHE A 109 18.89 -26.71 -14.39
C PHE A 109 20.05 -27.27 -15.23
N SER A 110 20.72 -28.33 -14.76
CA SER A 110 21.89 -28.91 -15.44
C SER A 110 21.60 -29.41 -16.86
N ALA A 111 22.63 -29.46 -17.70
CA ALA A 111 22.51 -30.01 -19.04
C ALA A 111 22.09 -31.50 -19.06
N GLU A 112 22.43 -32.25 -18.01
CA GLU A 112 22.03 -33.64 -17.85
C GLU A 112 20.53 -33.79 -17.56
N ASN A 113 20.00 -32.98 -16.64
CA ASN A 113 18.57 -32.98 -16.34
C ASN A 113 17.72 -32.52 -17.53
N TRP A 114 18.23 -31.59 -18.35
CA TRP A 114 17.58 -31.26 -19.61
C TRP A 114 17.45 -32.46 -20.55
N LYS A 115 18.51 -33.29 -20.68
CA LYS A 115 18.45 -34.49 -21.55
C LYS A 115 17.38 -35.47 -21.08
N LYS A 116 17.24 -35.64 -19.76
CA LYS A 116 16.24 -36.51 -19.11
C LYS A 116 14.78 -36.02 -19.25
N LEU A 117 14.55 -34.77 -19.67
CA LEU A 117 13.19 -34.27 -19.86
C LEU A 117 12.50 -34.88 -21.09
N PRO A 118 11.22 -35.29 -20.99
CA PRO A 118 10.43 -35.75 -22.13
C PRO A 118 10.17 -34.60 -23.12
N ALA A 119 9.94 -34.95 -24.40
CA ALA A 119 9.76 -33.97 -25.48
C ALA A 119 8.65 -32.94 -25.20
N VAL A 120 7.53 -33.40 -24.63
CA VAL A 120 6.40 -32.54 -24.24
C VAL A 120 6.83 -31.46 -23.25
N ARG A 121 7.66 -31.80 -22.25
CA ARG A 121 8.15 -30.82 -21.27
C ARG A 121 9.19 -29.88 -21.89
N LYS A 122 10.05 -30.37 -22.78
CA LYS A 122 11.02 -29.53 -23.50
C LYS A 122 10.33 -28.43 -24.32
N ALA A 123 9.15 -28.69 -24.87
CA ALA A 123 8.36 -27.72 -25.62
C ALA A 123 7.81 -26.55 -24.78
N GLU A 124 7.63 -26.74 -23.46
CA GLU A 124 7.18 -25.68 -22.53
C GLU A 124 8.29 -24.64 -22.23
N HIS A 125 9.54 -24.91 -22.63
CA HIS A 125 10.69 -24.07 -22.33
C HIS A 125 11.07 -23.19 -23.53
N SER A 126 11.48 -21.94 -23.26
CA SER A 126 11.86 -20.96 -24.28
C SER A 126 12.91 -19.96 -23.78
N LEU A 127 13.59 -19.27 -24.70
CA LEU A 127 14.49 -18.17 -24.33
C LEU A 127 13.75 -16.90 -23.90
N MET A 128 12.48 -16.74 -24.28
CA MET A 128 11.65 -15.59 -23.94
C MET A 128 10.40 -16.05 -23.20
N ASN A 129 10.23 -15.59 -21.95
CA ASN A 129 9.08 -15.93 -21.10
C ASN A 129 8.85 -17.44 -20.96
N CYS A 130 9.83 -18.11 -20.37
CA CYS A 130 9.86 -19.56 -20.24
C CYS A 130 8.78 -20.08 -19.27
N GLN A 131 7.64 -20.51 -19.83
CA GLN A 131 6.49 -21.01 -19.07
C GLN A 131 6.83 -22.26 -18.27
N GLY A 132 7.60 -23.19 -18.83
CA GLY A 132 8.04 -24.39 -18.13
C GLY A 132 8.86 -24.07 -16.86
N CYS A 133 9.73 -23.06 -16.93
CA CYS A 133 10.49 -22.61 -15.74
C CYS A 133 9.60 -21.90 -14.73
N PHE A 134 8.60 -21.14 -15.19
CA PHE A 134 7.67 -20.44 -14.31
C PHE A 134 6.76 -21.41 -13.55
N HIS A 135 6.08 -22.32 -14.26
CA HIS A 135 5.11 -23.20 -13.62
C HIS A 135 5.73 -24.31 -12.77
N ARG A 136 6.90 -24.83 -13.16
CA ARG A 136 7.46 -26.05 -12.56
C ARG A 136 8.74 -25.82 -11.77
N TYR A 137 9.44 -24.72 -12.01
CA TYR A 137 10.75 -24.45 -11.44
C TYR A 137 10.86 -23.04 -10.83
N SER A 138 9.74 -22.39 -10.48
CA SER A 138 9.69 -21.00 -9.96
C SER A 138 10.63 -20.77 -8.77
N VAL A 139 10.64 -21.69 -7.81
CA VAL A 139 11.49 -21.62 -6.62
C VAL A 139 12.96 -21.61 -7.01
N TYR A 140 13.41 -22.55 -7.84
CA TYR A 140 14.80 -22.61 -8.29
C TYR A 140 15.14 -21.42 -9.19
N GLN A 141 14.21 -20.98 -10.03
CA GLN A 141 14.37 -19.82 -10.90
C GLN A 141 14.65 -18.53 -10.09
N SER A 142 14.06 -18.41 -8.90
CA SER A 142 14.24 -17.28 -7.97
C SER A 142 15.64 -17.18 -7.37
N PHE A 143 16.42 -18.26 -7.37
CA PHE A 143 17.78 -18.25 -6.83
C PHE A 143 18.75 -17.46 -7.72
N PHE A 144 18.44 -17.26 -9.00
CA PHE A 144 19.33 -16.56 -9.93
C PHE A 144 19.49 -15.06 -9.57
N PRO A 145 20.72 -14.51 -9.51
CA PRO A 145 20.96 -13.16 -9.03
C PRO A 145 20.53 -12.05 -10.00
N VAL A 146 19.45 -11.35 -9.65
CA VAL A 146 18.95 -10.17 -10.37
C VAL A 146 19.47 -8.90 -9.68
N CYS A 147 20.22 -8.05 -10.39
CA CYS A 147 20.79 -6.82 -9.79
C CYS A 147 20.37 -5.51 -10.48
N SER A 148 19.52 -5.55 -11.50
CA SER A 148 19.00 -4.29 -12.04
C SER A 148 17.91 -3.76 -11.12
N LYS A 149 17.80 -2.43 -10.99
CA LYS A 149 16.73 -1.82 -10.21
C LYS A 149 15.36 -2.09 -10.84
N GLU A 150 15.30 -2.29 -12.16
CA GLU A 150 14.06 -2.60 -12.87
C GLU A 150 13.51 -4.00 -12.58
N PHE A 151 14.35 -4.97 -12.20
CA PHE A 151 13.93 -6.38 -12.05
C PHE A 151 13.98 -6.88 -10.60
N LYS A 152 14.26 -6.01 -9.63
CA LYS A 152 14.11 -6.33 -8.20
C LYS A 152 12.62 -6.58 -7.90
N GLY A 153 12.28 -7.78 -7.44
CA GLY A 153 10.90 -8.18 -7.12
C GLY A 153 10.10 -8.77 -8.30
N CYS A 154 10.69 -8.87 -9.51
CA CYS A 154 10.01 -9.42 -10.69
C CYS A 154 10.06 -10.96 -10.78
N SER A 155 10.81 -11.65 -9.92
CA SER A 155 10.97 -13.12 -10.00
C SER A 155 9.68 -13.90 -9.74
N MET A 156 8.67 -13.27 -9.13
CA MET A 156 7.37 -13.87 -8.78
C MET A 156 6.18 -13.19 -9.48
N ARG A 157 6.40 -12.19 -10.34
CA ARG A 157 5.32 -11.42 -10.98
C ARG A 157 5.01 -11.96 -12.38
N SER A 158 3.74 -11.85 -12.80
CA SER A 158 3.33 -12.24 -14.15
C SER A 158 3.95 -11.31 -15.20
N PRO A 159 4.25 -11.80 -16.42
CA PRO A 159 4.78 -10.96 -17.51
C PRO A 159 3.86 -9.80 -17.90
N ILE A 160 2.54 -9.96 -17.69
CA ILE A 160 1.52 -8.95 -17.96
C ILE A 160 1.61 -7.82 -16.93
N ALA A 161 1.76 -8.15 -15.64
CA ALA A 161 1.92 -7.17 -14.58
C ALA A 161 3.20 -6.34 -14.75
N VAL A 162 4.30 -6.97 -15.16
CA VAL A 162 5.56 -6.25 -15.44
C VAL A 162 5.44 -5.35 -16.67
N ALA A 163 4.74 -5.81 -17.72
CA ALA A 163 4.48 -5.00 -18.91
C ALA A 163 3.55 -3.81 -18.62
N GLN A 164 2.55 -4.01 -17.75
CA GLN A 164 1.64 -2.96 -17.27
C GLN A 164 2.37 -1.94 -16.39
N ASP A 165 3.22 -2.38 -15.45
CA ASP A 165 4.06 -1.49 -14.63
C ASP A 165 5.04 -0.68 -15.51
N LEU A 166 5.65 -1.30 -16.52
CA LEU A 166 6.51 -0.59 -17.47
C LEU A 166 5.71 0.42 -18.30
N ALA A 167 4.52 0.04 -18.77
CA ALA A 167 3.63 0.92 -19.54
C ALA A 167 3.16 2.12 -18.70
N SER A 168 2.85 1.90 -17.41
CA SER A 168 2.48 2.94 -16.45
C SER A 168 3.66 3.88 -16.17
N ASN A 169 4.87 3.36 -16.00
CA ASN A 169 6.09 4.16 -15.85
C ASN A 169 6.48 4.92 -17.13
N MET A 170 6.05 4.46 -18.30
CA MET A 170 6.20 5.17 -19.58
C MET A 170 5.19 6.30 -19.75
N ARG A 171 3.99 6.20 -19.14
CA ARG A 171 2.98 7.29 -19.14
C ARG A 171 3.38 8.46 -18.25
N THR A 172 4.14 8.21 -17.18
CA THR A 172 4.54 9.24 -16.20
C THR A 172 5.88 9.92 -16.50
N ASN A 173 6.72 9.34 -17.36
CA ASN A 173 7.96 9.97 -17.82
C ASN A 173 7.75 10.59 -19.20
N SER A 174 7.21 11.81 -19.26
CA SER A 174 7.57 12.70 -20.36
C SER A 174 9.08 12.84 -20.33
N ALA A 175 9.79 12.35 -21.34
CA ALA A 175 11.23 12.50 -21.42
C ALA A 175 11.57 13.99 -21.27
N SER A 176 12.16 14.41 -20.15
CA SER A 176 12.71 15.75 -20.08
C SER A 176 13.87 15.77 -21.07
N ILE A 177 13.63 16.41 -22.21
CA ILE A 177 14.68 16.72 -23.18
C ILE A 177 15.49 17.83 -22.51
N ASN A 178 16.40 17.43 -21.61
CA ASN A 178 17.35 18.36 -21.06
C ASN A 178 18.32 18.68 -22.19
N ALA A 179 18.29 19.93 -22.66
CA ALA A 179 19.26 20.44 -23.61
C ALA A 179 20.67 20.10 -23.12
N THR A 180 21.47 19.51 -23.99
CA THR A 180 22.84 19.18 -23.66
C THR A 180 23.61 20.47 -23.37
N ARG A 181 24.63 20.39 -22.52
CA ARG A 181 25.48 21.55 -22.18
C ARG A 181 25.99 22.27 -23.43
N LYS A 182 26.27 21.52 -24.51
CA LYS A 182 26.76 22.05 -25.78
C LYS A 182 25.69 22.87 -26.52
N GLU A 183 24.44 22.41 -26.52
CA GLU A 183 23.31 23.14 -27.11
C GLU A 183 23.01 24.44 -26.34
N CYS A 184 23.03 24.40 -25.01
CA CYS A 184 22.92 25.60 -24.18
C CYS A 184 24.04 26.61 -24.47
N GLN A 185 25.28 26.15 -24.61
CA GLN A 185 26.42 27.00 -24.94
C GLN A 185 26.29 27.63 -26.33
N GLN A 186 25.85 26.86 -27.33
CA GLN A 186 25.62 27.37 -28.68
C GLN A 186 24.48 28.39 -28.73
N ALA A 187 23.41 28.16 -27.98
CA ALA A 187 22.30 29.11 -27.89
C ALA A 187 22.74 30.41 -27.19
N ALA A 188 23.49 30.31 -26.09
CA ALA A 188 24.04 31.47 -25.39
C ALA A 188 25.01 32.27 -26.28
N GLN A 189 25.86 31.59 -27.06
CA GLN A 189 26.77 32.24 -28.01
C GLN A 189 25.99 33.01 -29.07
N LYS A 190 24.96 32.40 -29.68
CA LYS A 190 24.12 33.09 -30.67
C LYS A 190 23.42 34.32 -30.10
N ILE A 191 22.93 34.24 -28.87
CA ILE A 191 22.32 35.39 -28.17
C ILE A 191 23.36 36.49 -27.96
N HIS A 192 24.56 36.13 -27.51
CA HIS A 192 25.66 37.07 -27.34
C HIS A 192 26.04 37.75 -28.67
N ASP A 193 26.19 36.97 -29.74
CA ASP A 193 26.62 37.48 -31.06
C ASP A 193 25.59 38.46 -31.66
N VAL A 194 24.30 38.28 -31.37
CA VAL A 194 23.24 39.22 -31.78
C VAL A 194 23.22 40.48 -30.90
N LEU A 195 23.37 40.33 -29.58
CA LEU A 195 23.22 41.44 -28.65
C LEU A 195 24.46 42.32 -28.54
N SER A 196 25.67 41.75 -28.68
CA SER A 196 26.92 42.48 -28.47
C SER A 196 27.09 43.68 -29.41
N PRO A 197 26.85 43.58 -30.73
CA PRO A 197 26.99 44.73 -31.62
C PRO A 197 25.96 45.84 -31.34
N ALA A 198 24.70 45.47 -31.09
CA ALA A 198 23.64 46.42 -30.77
C ALA A 198 23.90 47.14 -29.43
N PHE A 199 24.40 46.40 -28.44
CA PHE A 199 24.78 46.95 -27.14
C PHE A 199 25.96 47.91 -27.24
N GLU A 200 27.01 47.52 -27.97
CA GLU A 200 28.20 48.36 -28.16
C GLU A 200 27.88 49.63 -28.97
N GLN A 201 27.00 49.54 -29.96
CA GLN A 201 26.50 50.71 -30.69
C GLN A 201 25.76 51.70 -29.77
N THR A 202 24.98 51.20 -28.81
CA THR A 202 24.14 52.03 -27.94
C THR A 202 24.91 52.62 -26.77
N TYR A 203 25.76 51.81 -26.13
CA TYR A 203 26.42 52.17 -24.88
C TYR A 203 27.91 52.47 -25.02
N ARG A 204 28.49 52.28 -26.22
CA ARG A 204 29.93 52.49 -26.52
C ARG A 204 30.89 51.72 -25.61
N THR A 205 30.42 50.60 -25.06
CA THR A 205 31.20 49.68 -24.23
C THR A 205 30.91 48.25 -24.68
N PRO A 206 31.93 47.38 -24.78
CA PRO A 206 31.71 45.97 -25.06
C PRO A 206 30.80 45.32 -24.02
N LEU A 207 29.83 44.52 -24.47
CA LEU A 207 28.85 43.86 -23.60
C LEU A 207 29.53 43.02 -22.50
N GLY A 208 30.67 42.38 -22.80
CA GLY A 208 31.45 41.62 -21.82
C GLY A 208 32.06 42.47 -20.70
N GLU A 209 32.53 43.68 -21.01
CA GLU A 209 33.03 44.62 -19.99
C GLU A 209 31.90 45.16 -19.13
N ALA A 210 30.75 45.45 -19.74
CA ALA A 210 29.56 45.85 -18.98
C ALA A 210 29.12 44.75 -17.99
N PHE A 211 29.12 43.48 -18.41
CA PHE A 211 28.83 42.36 -17.50
C PHE A 211 29.86 42.22 -16.36
N ALA A 212 31.14 42.52 -16.61
CA ALA A 212 32.16 42.50 -15.56
C ALA A 212 32.02 43.66 -14.56
N MET A 213 31.38 44.77 -14.96
CA MET A 213 31.11 45.93 -14.09
C MET A 213 29.83 45.78 -13.27
N ILE A 214 28.93 44.86 -13.63
CA ILE A 214 27.74 44.56 -12.84
C ILE A 214 28.17 43.82 -11.57
N LYS A 215 28.18 44.52 -10.43
CA LYS A 215 28.25 43.89 -9.11
C LYS A 215 27.17 42.81 -9.05
N GLU A 216 27.55 41.60 -8.66
CA GLU A 216 26.68 40.41 -8.56
C GLU A 216 25.36 40.74 -7.84
N MET A 217 24.34 41.19 -8.59
CA MET A 217 23.04 41.52 -8.02
C MET A 217 22.34 40.21 -7.68
N ASN A 218 22.43 39.80 -6.41
CA ASN A 218 21.64 38.75 -5.79
C ASN A 218 21.60 37.40 -6.53
N LEU A 219 22.67 37.05 -7.26
CA LEU A 219 22.81 35.70 -7.80
C LEU A 219 23.15 34.74 -6.66
N GLN A 220 22.17 33.92 -6.25
CA GLN A 220 22.42 32.87 -5.27
C GLN A 220 23.44 31.88 -5.84
N THR A 221 24.62 31.82 -5.22
CA THR A 221 25.61 30.79 -5.54
C THR A 221 24.98 29.41 -5.45
N LYS A 222 25.18 28.59 -6.49
CA LYS A 222 24.63 27.25 -6.56
C LYS A 222 25.19 26.43 -5.39
N LYS A 223 24.38 26.28 -4.33
CA LYS A 223 24.73 25.48 -3.15
C LYS A 223 25.26 24.11 -3.57
N SER A 224 26.39 23.73 -2.98
CA SER A 224 27.03 22.43 -3.21
C SER A 224 26.09 21.29 -2.80
N LYS A 225 26.37 20.07 -3.29
CA LYS A 225 25.61 18.87 -2.86
C LYS A 225 25.65 18.66 -1.34
N VAL A 226 26.76 19.05 -0.70
CA VAL A 226 26.97 18.92 0.74
C VAL A 226 26.10 19.91 1.49
N GLU A 227 26.06 21.18 1.07
CA GLU A 227 25.22 22.22 1.66
C GLU A 227 23.73 21.90 1.49
N LYS A 228 23.30 21.46 0.30
CA LYS A 228 21.92 20.98 0.10
C LYS A 228 21.54 19.78 0.97
N LYS A 229 22.52 18.95 1.37
CA LYS A 229 22.30 17.82 2.29
C LYS A 229 22.32 18.27 3.75
N LYS A 230 23.08 19.32 4.08
CA LYS A 230 23.10 19.96 5.40
C LYS A 230 21.80 20.71 5.64
N GLU A 231 21.35 21.54 4.71
CA GLU A 231 20.06 22.24 4.80
C GLU A 231 18.88 21.30 4.90
N ARG A 232 18.85 20.20 4.14
CA ARG A 232 17.79 19.18 4.30
C ARG A 232 17.80 18.55 5.70
N ARG A 233 18.99 18.29 6.26
CA ARG A 233 19.12 17.77 7.62
C ARG A 233 18.71 18.82 8.66
N ASP A 234 19.06 20.08 8.46
CA ASP A 234 18.74 21.16 9.38
C ASP A 234 17.25 21.53 9.32
N CYS A 235 16.63 21.48 8.13
CA CYS A 235 15.19 21.63 7.95
C CYS A 235 14.43 20.47 8.59
N TYR A 236 14.91 19.23 8.42
CA TYR A 236 14.36 18.06 9.12
C TYR A 236 14.51 18.18 10.63
N LYS A 237 15.67 18.62 11.13
CA LYS A 237 15.88 18.85 12.58
C LYS A 237 14.99 19.96 13.12
N LYS A 238 14.82 21.07 12.41
CA LYS A 238 13.90 22.15 12.80
C LYS A 238 12.45 21.70 12.80
N ALA A 239 12.02 20.95 11.77
CA ALA A 239 10.69 20.37 11.72
C ALA A 239 10.47 19.37 12.86
N LYS A 240 11.44 18.48 13.11
CA LYS A 240 11.45 17.54 14.24
C LYS A 240 11.32 18.28 15.57
N LEU A 241 12.18 19.27 15.83
CA LEU A 241 12.15 20.05 17.07
C LEU A 241 10.86 20.87 17.22
N SER A 242 10.29 21.41 16.13
CA SER A 242 9.01 22.12 16.16
C SER A 242 7.83 21.19 16.44
N VAL A 243 7.89 19.97 15.92
CA VAL A 243 6.90 18.92 16.18
C VAL A 243 7.03 18.45 17.63
N GLU A 244 8.23 18.10 18.09
CA GLU A 244 8.52 17.68 19.47
C GLU A 244 8.26 18.78 20.50
N SER A 245 8.52 20.07 20.19
CA SER A 245 8.20 21.17 21.10
C SER A 245 6.69 21.38 21.26
N LYS A 246 5.91 21.06 20.22
CA LYS A 246 4.44 21.06 20.25
C LYS A 246 3.86 19.78 20.89
N TRP A 247 4.71 18.82 21.26
CA TRP A 247 4.31 17.56 21.92
C TRP A 247 4.40 17.60 23.45
N LYS A 248 4.95 18.69 24.04
CA LYS A 248 5.14 18.83 25.50
C LYS A 248 3.87 19.16 26.32
N GLU A 249 2.68 18.85 25.81
CA GLU A 249 1.45 18.77 26.60
C GLU A 249 1.25 17.30 26.99
N THR A 250 2.06 16.85 27.95
CA THR A 250 2.13 15.45 28.39
C THR A 250 1.00 15.14 29.36
N GLU A 251 0.19 14.11 29.05
CA GLU A 251 -0.64 13.41 30.03
C GLU A 251 0.05 12.10 30.43
N VAL A 252 0.10 11.82 31.73
CA VAL A 252 0.73 10.62 32.30
C VAL A 252 -0.32 9.50 32.30
N TRP A 253 0.02 8.36 31.68
CA TRP A 253 -0.86 7.19 31.62
C TRP A 253 -0.32 6.06 32.51
N LYS A 254 -1.24 5.32 33.12
CA LYS A 254 -0.93 4.14 33.93
C LYS A 254 -1.19 2.88 33.11
N LYS A 255 -0.20 2.00 33.00
CA LYS A 255 -0.36 0.67 32.40
C LYS A 255 -0.23 -0.38 33.49
N LEU A 256 -1.18 -1.31 33.52
CA LEU A 256 -1.03 -2.55 34.27
C LEU A 256 -0.14 -3.49 33.43
N THR A 257 1.06 -3.74 33.91
CA THR A 257 2.00 -4.73 33.36
C THR A 257 2.05 -5.94 34.29
N LEU A 258 2.50 -7.07 33.77
CA LEU A 258 2.85 -8.22 34.60
C LEU A 258 4.36 -8.17 34.82
N ASP A 259 4.81 -8.26 36.07
CA ASP A 259 6.22 -8.43 36.36
C ASP A 259 6.70 -9.85 35.98
N ASP A 260 8.01 -10.08 36.10
CA ASP A 260 8.62 -11.38 35.81
C ASP A 260 8.10 -12.51 36.73
N ASN A 261 7.38 -12.17 37.81
CA ASN A 261 6.74 -13.09 38.73
C ASN A 261 5.25 -13.30 38.44
N GLY A 262 4.71 -12.67 37.38
CA GLY A 262 3.31 -12.76 36.99
C GLY A 262 2.34 -11.97 37.88
N GLN A 263 2.84 -11.04 38.71
CA GLN A 263 2.01 -10.10 39.47
C GLN A 263 1.67 -8.87 38.62
N VAL A 264 0.43 -8.38 38.77
CA VAL A 264 -0.03 -7.16 38.10
C VAL A 264 0.61 -5.95 38.80
N VAL A 265 1.54 -5.29 38.10
CA VAL A 265 2.22 -4.08 38.54
C VAL A 265 1.71 -2.90 37.71
N GLU A 266 1.27 -1.86 38.40
CA GLU A 266 0.91 -0.58 37.77
C GLU A 266 2.21 0.18 37.45
N SER A 267 2.59 0.19 36.17
CA SER A 267 3.72 0.96 35.66
C SER A 267 3.21 2.26 35.03
N GLU A 268 3.61 3.40 35.60
CA GLU A 268 3.42 4.70 34.98
C GLU A 268 4.34 4.82 33.77
N PHE A 269 3.79 5.20 32.62
CA PHE A 269 4.57 5.47 31.42
C PHE A 269 4.11 6.79 30.78
N GLU A 270 5.09 7.60 30.39
CA GLU A 270 4.85 8.86 29.74
C GLU A 270 4.57 8.60 28.25
N VAL A 271 3.31 8.77 27.87
CA VAL A 271 2.90 8.68 26.48
C VAL A 271 2.97 10.07 25.89
N GLU A 272 4.03 10.34 25.14
CA GLU A 272 4.08 11.49 24.25
C GLU A 272 3.05 11.26 23.12
N GLY A 273 1.88 11.87 23.27
CA GLY A 273 0.81 11.83 22.28
C GLY A 273 0.07 13.16 22.23
N ARG A 274 -0.34 13.55 21.03
CA ARG A 274 -1.18 14.72 20.80
C ARG A 274 -2.54 14.27 20.31
N LYS A 275 -3.57 14.63 21.07
CA LYS A 275 -4.98 14.56 20.68
C LYS A 275 -5.40 15.92 20.17
N HIS A 276 -5.98 15.96 18.97
CA HIS A 276 -6.78 17.08 18.52
C HIS A 276 -8.23 16.79 18.89
N SER A 277 -8.94 17.73 19.49
CA SER A 277 -10.35 17.54 19.84
C SER A 277 -11.16 17.21 18.60
N LEU A 278 -11.96 16.13 18.65
CA LEU A 278 -12.86 15.79 17.56
C LEU A 278 -13.88 16.91 17.30
N LEU A 279 -14.33 17.62 18.35
CA LEU A 279 -15.21 18.77 18.22
C LEU A 279 -14.55 19.92 17.44
N ASP A 280 -13.29 20.23 17.73
CA ASP A 280 -12.56 21.30 17.03
C ASP A 280 -12.32 20.92 15.57
N ILE A 281 -12.02 19.64 15.31
CA ILE A 281 -11.91 19.10 13.94
C ILE A 281 -13.25 19.25 13.20
N ARG A 282 -14.37 18.88 13.83
CA ARG A 282 -15.71 18.98 13.25
C ARG A 282 -16.09 20.42 12.88
N LYS A 283 -15.79 21.38 13.78
CA LYS A 283 -16.01 22.82 13.55
C LYS A 283 -15.13 23.35 12.43
N LYS A 284 -13.84 23.04 12.46
CA LYS A 284 -12.89 23.44 11.42
C LYS A 284 -13.29 22.90 10.04
N ILE A 285 -13.68 21.63 9.95
CA ILE A 285 -14.12 21.03 8.69
C ILE A 285 -15.43 21.69 8.23
N LEU A 286 -16.36 22.02 9.14
CA LEU A 286 -17.60 22.72 8.79
C LEU A 286 -17.29 24.09 8.17
N GLU A 287 -16.44 24.88 8.81
CA GLU A 287 -15.97 26.19 8.31
C GLU A 287 -15.29 26.05 6.94
N GLN A 288 -14.42 25.05 6.76
CA GLN A 288 -13.69 24.84 5.50
C GLN A 288 -14.55 24.30 4.35
N SER A 289 -15.68 23.66 4.66
CA SER A 289 -16.53 23.00 3.65
C SER A 289 -17.86 23.71 3.40
N SER A 290 -18.18 24.76 4.17
CA SER A 290 -19.44 25.49 4.12
C SER A 290 -19.77 26.03 2.72
N GLU A 291 -18.78 26.56 2.00
CA GLU A 291 -18.98 27.11 0.65
C GLU A 291 -19.47 26.05 -0.36
N PHE A 292 -19.18 24.78 -0.10
CA PHE A 292 -19.55 23.64 -0.96
C PHE A 292 -20.85 22.97 -0.52
N MET A 293 -21.44 23.34 0.62
CA MET A 293 -22.64 22.72 1.15
C MET A 293 -23.91 23.21 0.43
N ARG A 294 -24.86 22.29 0.25
CA ARG A 294 -26.25 22.58 -0.18
C ARG A 294 -27.08 23.12 0.98
N GLU A 295 -26.57 24.14 1.65
CA GLU A 295 -27.23 24.67 2.83
C GLU A 295 -28.58 25.30 2.48
N LYS A 296 -29.62 24.88 3.20
CA LYS A 296 -30.97 25.45 3.16
C LYS A 296 -31.48 25.71 4.58
N SER A 297 -32.17 26.84 4.78
CA SER A 297 -32.86 27.13 6.03
C SER A 297 -34.11 26.27 6.20
N ASP A 298 -34.65 26.19 7.40
CA ASP A 298 -35.89 25.45 7.67
C ASP A 298 -37.04 25.99 6.82
N GLU A 299 -37.17 27.32 6.72
CA GLU A 299 -38.20 27.99 5.92
C GLU A 299 -38.14 27.55 4.46
N GLN A 300 -36.93 27.48 3.88
CA GLN A 300 -36.75 27.02 2.51
C GLN A 300 -37.24 25.60 2.29
N TYR A 301 -37.08 24.69 3.26
CA TYR A 301 -37.64 23.33 3.16
C TYR A 301 -39.16 23.30 3.28
N TYR A 302 -39.75 24.19 4.08
CA TYR A 302 -41.21 24.29 4.21
C TYR A 302 -41.87 24.96 3.00
N GLU A 303 -41.13 25.78 2.25
CA GLU A 303 -41.56 26.38 0.98
C GLU A 303 -41.48 25.41 -0.22
N MET A 304 -40.70 24.33 -0.13
CA MET A 304 -40.58 23.34 -1.21
C MET A 304 -41.91 22.65 -1.48
N SER A 305 -42.23 22.50 -2.78
CA SER A 305 -43.39 21.73 -3.21
C SER A 305 -43.19 20.23 -2.99
N GLU A 306 -44.29 19.48 -2.99
CA GLU A 306 -44.23 18.01 -2.93
C GLU A 306 -43.40 17.41 -4.06
N SER A 307 -43.55 17.94 -5.28
CA SER A 307 -42.73 17.51 -6.42
C SER A 307 -41.25 17.78 -6.24
N ASP A 308 -40.86 18.88 -5.58
CA ASP A 308 -39.45 19.21 -5.36
C ASP A 308 -38.83 18.28 -4.31
N ILE A 309 -39.56 17.99 -3.23
CA ILE A 309 -39.11 17.08 -2.16
C ILE A 309 -38.94 15.66 -2.73
N ILE A 310 -39.95 15.15 -3.45
CA ILE A 310 -39.88 13.85 -4.10
C ILE A 310 -38.76 13.83 -5.15
N GLY A 311 -38.63 14.88 -5.96
CA GLY A 311 -37.56 15.01 -6.95
C GLY A 311 -36.17 14.94 -6.33
N SER A 312 -35.98 15.64 -5.21
CA SER A 312 -34.70 15.65 -4.46
C SER A 312 -34.39 14.27 -3.88
N LEU A 313 -35.37 13.62 -3.25
CA LEU A 313 -35.22 12.27 -2.70
C LEU A 313 -34.97 11.22 -3.80
N LYS A 314 -35.60 11.34 -4.97
CA LYS A 314 -35.33 10.48 -6.13
C LYS A 314 -33.91 10.67 -6.66
N ALA A 315 -33.43 11.91 -6.73
CA ALA A 315 -32.08 12.22 -7.22
C ALA A 315 -30.98 11.58 -6.36
N ILE A 316 -31.20 11.46 -5.05
CA ILE A 316 -30.26 10.82 -4.12
C ILE A 316 -30.58 9.33 -3.86
N GLY A 317 -31.57 8.75 -4.56
CA GLY A 317 -31.93 7.34 -4.43
C GLY A 317 -32.63 6.95 -3.13
N GLU A 318 -33.19 7.92 -2.41
CA GLU A 318 -33.82 7.72 -1.09
C GLU A 318 -35.36 7.77 -1.13
N TYR A 319 -35.96 7.99 -2.29
CA TYR A 319 -37.42 7.90 -2.43
C TYR A 319 -37.87 6.46 -2.67
N ASN A 320 -38.88 6.00 -1.93
CA ASN A 320 -39.46 4.67 -2.09
C ASN A 320 -40.91 4.77 -2.55
N GLU A 321 -41.14 4.50 -3.84
CA GLU A 321 -42.49 4.52 -4.46
C GLU A 321 -43.46 3.49 -3.87
N ALA A 322 -42.96 2.44 -3.23
CA ALA A 322 -43.80 1.39 -2.63
C ALA A 322 -44.30 1.76 -1.22
N LYS A 323 -43.78 2.84 -0.63
CA LYS A 323 -44.24 3.34 0.67
C LYS A 323 -45.02 4.62 0.48
N ASP A 324 -46.26 4.60 0.94
CA ASP A 324 -47.11 5.80 1.02
C ASP A 324 -46.69 6.60 2.27
N GLU A 325 -45.63 7.40 2.13
CA GLU A 325 -45.12 8.27 3.19
C GLU A 325 -45.68 9.69 3.02
N ASP A 326 -46.23 10.24 4.11
CA ASP A 326 -46.73 11.62 4.14
C ASP A 326 -45.64 12.65 3.81
N ILE A 327 -46.03 13.77 3.20
CA ILE A 327 -45.12 14.82 2.77
C ILE A 327 -44.30 15.41 3.92
N SER A 328 -44.85 15.48 5.14
CA SER A 328 -44.11 15.92 6.31
C SER A 328 -42.97 14.95 6.65
N CYS A 329 -43.21 13.65 6.53
CA CYS A 329 -42.20 12.61 6.75
C CYS A 329 -41.09 12.68 5.70
N LEU A 330 -41.46 12.83 4.42
CA LEU A 330 -40.50 12.98 3.31
C LEU A 330 -39.64 14.25 3.48
N ARG A 331 -40.24 15.37 3.90
CA ARG A 331 -39.52 16.62 4.19
C ARG A 331 -38.50 16.41 5.32
N GLN A 332 -38.93 15.83 6.44
CA GLN A 332 -38.03 15.56 7.57
C GLN A 332 -36.92 14.57 7.20
N LYS A 333 -37.22 13.59 6.34
CA LYS A 333 -36.22 12.68 5.79
C LYS A 333 -35.18 13.43 4.97
N LEU A 334 -35.60 14.33 4.07
CA LEU A 334 -34.69 15.14 3.25
C LEU A 334 -33.81 16.06 4.11
N ILE A 335 -34.41 16.80 5.05
CA ILE A 335 -33.68 17.65 6.01
C ILE A 335 -32.61 16.85 6.73
N ARG A 336 -32.98 15.68 7.26
CA ARG A 336 -32.04 14.81 7.97
C ARG A 336 -30.88 14.39 7.08
N ILE A 337 -31.14 13.99 5.83
CA ILE A 337 -30.08 13.55 4.92
C ILE A 337 -29.16 14.72 4.55
N GLU A 338 -29.71 15.84 4.10
CA GLU A 338 -28.91 17.00 3.64
C GLU A 338 -28.16 17.69 4.79
N ARG A 339 -28.57 17.48 6.05
CA ARG A 339 -27.87 17.98 7.26
C ARG A 339 -27.03 16.93 8.00
N THR A 340 -26.90 15.71 7.48
CA THR A 340 -26.08 14.67 8.09
C THR A 340 -24.77 14.46 7.33
N ARG A 341 -23.65 14.78 7.98
CA ARG A 341 -22.30 14.57 7.46
C ARG A 341 -21.73 13.25 7.93
N HIS A 342 -21.09 12.52 7.02
CA HIS A 342 -20.49 11.22 7.33
C HIS A 342 -18.97 11.33 7.42
N PHE A 343 -18.39 10.75 8.47
CA PHE A 343 -16.95 10.72 8.69
C PHE A 343 -16.39 9.30 8.49
N LYS A 344 -15.18 9.24 7.96
CA LYS A 344 -14.32 8.06 7.98
C LYS A 344 -13.11 8.29 8.88
N THR A 345 -12.73 7.26 9.63
CA THR A 345 -11.46 7.22 10.36
C THR A 345 -10.46 6.39 9.58
N TRP A 346 -9.22 6.86 9.49
CA TRP A 346 -8.09 6.09 8.99
C TRP A 346 -7.03 5.94 10.07
N HIS A 347 -6.39 4.77 10.10
CA HIS A 347 -5.37 4.43 11.09
C HIS A 347 -4.15 3.80 10.40
N ASP A 348 -2.96 4.18 10.87
CA ASP A 348 -1.70 3.50 10.53
C ASP A 348 -0.69 3.56 11.68
N LEU A 349 0.28 2.66 11.59
CA LEU A 349 1.47 2.63 12.41
C LEU A 349 2.70 2.91 11.56
N SER A 350 3.35 4.02 11.85
CA SER A 350 4.52 4.47 11.11
C SER A 350 5.71 4.72 12.05
N THR A 351 6.91 4.32 11.62
CA THR A 351 8.14 4.63 12.37
C THR A 351 8.72 5.95 11.90
N VAL A 352 8.77 6.94 12.79
CA VAL A 352 9.35 8.26 12.55
C VAL A 352 10.53 8.46 13.50
N SER A 353 11.71 8.75 12.96
CA SER A 353 12.93 8.98 13.75
C SER A 353 13.26 7.86 14.76
N ASN A 354 13.11 6.60 14.36
CA ASN A 354 13.29 5.38 15.18
C ASN A 354 12.26 5.18 16.32
N HIS A 355 11.20 5.99 16.38
CA HIS A 355 10.08 5.77 17.28
C HIS A 355 8.84 5.36 16.47
N SER A 356 8.15 4.32 16.92
CA SER A 356 6.88 3.91 16.32
C SER A 356 5.76 4.83 16.81
N HIS A 357 4.96 5.30 15.87
CA HIS A 357 3.83 6.19 16.13
C HIS A 357 2.56 5.61 15.55
N LEU A 358 1.51 5.74 16.34
CA LEU A 358 0.12 5.49 16.02
C LEU A 358 -0.49 6.80 15.53
N VAL A 359 -1.08 6.78 14.33
CA VAL A 359 -1.76 7.94 13.77
C VAL A 359 -3.20 7.57 13.45
N PHE A 360 -4.14 8.32 14.02
CA PHE A 360 -5.53 8.34 13.59
C PHE A 360 -5.81 9.64 12.85
N MET A 361 -6.36 9.52 11.65
CA MET A 361 -6.90 10.62 10.88
C MET A 361 -8.41 10.47 10.79
N VAL A 362 -9.10 11.61 10.78
CA VAL A 362 -10.53 11.69 10.55
C VAL A 362 -10.74 12.53 9.30
N THR A 363 -11.56 12.01 8.39
CA THR A 363 -11.84 12.65 7.09
C THR A 363 -13.33 12.66 6.90
N LEU A 364 -13.88 13.77 6.42
CA LEU A 364 -15.26 13.83 5.98
C LEU A 364 -15.41 13.04 4.67
N LEU A 365 -16.53 12.36 4.50
CA LEU A 365 -16.90 11.69 3.26
C LEU A 365 -17.73 12.63 2.41
N TYR A 366 -17.34 12.80 1.15
CA TYR A 366 -18.15 13.55 0.21
C TYR A 366 -19.46 12.82 -0.04
N ASP A 367 -20.57 13.55 0.14
CA ASP A 367 -21.92 13.07 -0.10
C ASP A 367 -22.63 14.10 -0.98
N PRO A 368 -23.07 13.74 -2.20
CA PRO A 368 -23.74 14.67 -3.10
C PRO A 368 -25.11 15.15 -2.57
N ALA A 369 -25.68 14.50 -1.54
CA ALA A 369 -26.86 15.00 -0.87
C ALA A 369 -26.55 16.21 0.03
N VAL A 370 -25.34 16.29 0.59
CA VAL A 370 -24.93 17.39 1.48
C VAL A 370 -24.16 18.47 0.71
N TYR A 371 -23.38 18.09 -0.29
CA TYR A 371 -22.46 18.95 -1.03
C TYR A 371 -22.83 19.05 -2.51
N TYR A 372 -22.48 20.16 -3.15
CA TYR A 372 -22.63 20.31 -4.60
C TYR A 372 -21.72 19.33 -5.36
N THR A 373 -22.15 18.93 -6.54
CA THR A 373 -21.28 18.31 -7.55
C THR A 373 -20.35 19.36 -8.19
N ASN A 374 -19.31 18.90 -8.87
CA ASN A 374 -18.39 19.77 -9.60
C ASN A 374 -19.15 20.60 -10.65
N GLU A 375 -20.13 20.00 -11.32
CA GLU A 375 -20.97 20.63 -12.33
C GLU A 375 -21.86 21.72 -11.73
N GLU A 376 -22.58 21.43 -10.64
CA GLU A 376 -23.45 22.40 -9.99
C GLU A 376 -22.66 23.56 -9.39
N PHE A 377 -21.52 23.26 -8.77
CA PHE A 377 -20.64 24.29 -8.23
C PHE A 377 -20.12 25.20 -9.34
N LYS A 378 -19.70 24.63 -10.48
CA LYS A 378 -19.29 25.39 -11.67
C LYS A 378 -20.43 26.23 -12.26
N ILE A 379 -21.65 25.73 -12.29
CA ILE A 379 -22.82 26.50 -12.77
C ILE A 379 -23.06 27.71 -11.85
N LYS A 380 -22.99 27.49 -10.53
CA LYS A 380 -23.25 28.48 -9.48
C LYS A 380 -22.17 29.56 -9.39
N THR A 381 -20.89 29.17 -9.34
CA THR A 381 -19.77 30.10 -9.05
C THR A 381 -18.95 30.48 -10.29
N LYS A 382 -19.17 29.80 -11.42
CA LYS A 382 -18.34 29.87 -12.64
C LYS A 382 -16.88 29.42 -12.42
N GLN A 383 -16.58 28.77 -11.30
CA GLN A 383 -15.26 28.23 -10.99
C GLN A 383 -15.21 26.72 -11.21
N GLU A 384 -14.10 26.23 -11.74
CA GLU A 384 -13.87 24.79 -11.91
C GLU A 384 -13.05 24.28 -10.71
N VAL A 385 -13.73 23.55 -9.82
CA VAL A 385 -13.16 23.04 -8.57
C VAL A 385 -13.57 21.58 -8.40
N ASP A 386 -12.64 20.75 -7.96
CA ASP A 386 -12.92 19.40 -7.49
C ASP A 386 -13.46 19.47 -6.06
N VAL A 387 -14.78 19.48 -5.93
CA VAL A 387 -15.49 19.65 -4.64
C VAL A 387 -15.17 18.49 -3.72
N GLN A 388 -15.18 17.25 -4.22
CA GLN A 388 -14.86 16.08 -3.41
C GLN A 388 -13.46 16.18 -2.81
N ALA A 389 -12.44 16.56 -3.59
CA ALA A 389 -11.08 16.71 -3.08
C ALA A 389 -10.93 17.84 -2.04
N LYS A 390 -11.80 18.87 -2.07
CA LYS A 390 -11.84 19.96 -1.08
C LYS A 390 -12.55 19.56 0.21
N VAL A 391 -13.60 18.78 0.10
CA VAL A 391 -14.40 18.29 1.24
C VAL A 391 -13.68 17.16 1.97
N GLU A 392 -13.07 16.22 1.26
CA GLU A 392 -12.39 15.05 1.83
C GLU A 392 -10.94 15.32 2.28
N VAL A 393 -10.68 16.47 2.90
CA VAL A 393 -9.34 16.80 3.42
C VAL A 393 -9.12 16.13 4.78
N PRO A 394 -8.16 15.19 4.91
CA PRO A 394 -7.93 14.47 6.16
C PRO A 394 -7.39 15.39 7.26
N GLN A 395 -7.92 15.25 8.47
CA GLN A 395 -7.44 15.93 9.67
C GLN A 395 -6.79 14.92 10.62
N VAL A 396 -5.65 15.29 11.21
CA VAL A 396 -5.01 14.47 12.24
C VAL A 396 -5.85 14.55 13.51
N HIS A 397 -6.33 13.40 13.99
CA HIS A 397 -7.12 13.29 15.22
C HIS A 397 -6.22 12.92 16.40
N ILE A 398 -5.46 11.83 16.29
CA ILE A 398 -4.54 11.38 17.34
C ILE A 398 -3.20 11.04 16.70
N ILE A 399 -2.12 11.50 17.30
CA ILE A 399 -0.76 11.01 17.02
C ILE A 399 -0.11 10.65 18.34
N ALA A 400 0.36 9.43 18.50
CA ALA A 400 0.92 9.00 19.77
C ALA A 400 2.02 7.96 19.59
N ARG A 401 2.98 7.90 20.51
CA ARG A 401 4.02 6.85 20.48
C ARG A 401 3.43 5.50 20.84
N SER A 402 3.50 4.54 19.93
CA SER A 402 2.96 3.21 20.15
C SER A 402 3.76 2.19 19.36
N SER A 403 4.09 1.05 19.98
CA SER A 403 4.58 -0.09 19.20
C SER A 403 3.46 -0.72 18.37
N SER A 404 3.83 -1.66 17.51
CA SER A 404 2.86 -2.43 16.73
C SER A 404 2.07 -3.46 17.55
N ALA A 405 2.29 -3.54 18.87
CA ALA A 405 1.57 -4.47 19.74
C ALA A 405 0.13 -4.01 19.99
N ASP A 406 -0.83 -4.94 19.90
CA ASP A 406 -2.25 -4.63 20.12
C ASP A 406 -2.51 -4.08 21.52
N SER A 407 -1.80 -4.58 22.55
CA SER A 407 -1.95 -4.09 23.93
C SER A 407 -1.60 -2.61 24.08
N GLU A 408 -0.61 -2.10 23.33
CA GLU A 408 -0.22 -0.69 23.38
C GLU A 408 -1.15 0.18 22.54
N GLN A 409 -1.65 -0.31 21.41
CA GLN A 409 -2.66 0.41 20.63
C GLN A 409 -3.98 0.52 21.39
N LEU A 410 -4.39 -0.54 22.09
CA LEU A 410 -5.64 -0.56 22.89
C LEU A 410 -5.58 0.43 24.06
N ALA A 411 -4.40 0.84 24.52
CA ALA A 411 -4.27 1.86 25.55
C ALA A 411 -4.88 3.22 25.13
N TYR A 412 -4.99 3.50 23.83
CA TYR A 412 -5.56 4.73 23.29
C TYR A 412 -7.08 4.68 23.10
N ILE A 413 -7.73 3.59 23.48
CA ILE A 413 -9.14 3.40 23.17
C ILE A 413 -10.05 4.32 23.98
N GLU A 414 -9.71 4.56 25.25
CA GLU A 414 -10.51 5.44 26.13
C GLU A 414 -10.59 6.83 25.54
N THR A 415 -9.43 7.37 25.14
CA THR A 415 -9.32 8.67 24.47
C THR A 415 -10.21 8.76 23.23
N ARG A 416 -10.25 7.70 22.40
CA ARG A 416 -11.12 7.65 21.22
C ARG A 416 -12.59 7.60 21.59
N THR A 417 -12.97 6.71 22.52
CA THR A 417 -14.36 6.55 22.95
C THR A 417 -14.90 7.81 23.61
N GLU A 418 -14.09 8.51 24.41
CA GLU A 418 -14.45 9.78 25.06
C GLU A 418 -14.79 10.86 24.02
N CYS A 419 -14.02 10.96 22.94
CA CYS A 419 -14.30 11.88 21.84
C CYS A 419 -15.55 11.47 21.04
N LEU A 420 -15.77 10.17 20.82
CA LEU A 420 -16.94 9.67 20.09
C LEU A 420 -18.25 9.84 20.87
N CYS A 421 -18.21 9.76 22.20
CA CYS A 421 -19.36 10.12 23.04
C CYS A 421 -19.82 11.57 22.83
N LYS A 422 -18.91 12.47 22.43
CA LYS A 422 -19.16 13.89 22.13
C LYS A 422 -19.41 14.15 20.63
N LEU A 423 -19.58 13.10 19.82
CA LEU A 423 -19.85 13.23 18.38
C LEU A 423 -21.21 13.89 18.10
N THR A 424 -22.18 13.71 19.00
CA THR A 424 -23.52 14.30 18.90
C THR A 424 -23.60 15.71 19.46
N ASP A 425 -22.49 16.27 19.98
CA ASP A 425 -22.47 17.66 20.43
C ASP A 425 -22.88 18.57 19.26
N PRO A 426 -23.80 19.52 19.48
CA PRO A 426 -24.36 20.34 18.41
C PRO A 426 -23.28 21.22 17.79
N ILE A 427 -23.31 21.30 16.47
CA ILE A 427 -22.54 22.25 15.67
C ILE A 427 -23.50 22.87 14.66
N SER A 428 -23.30 24.15 14.39
CA SER A 428 -24.14 24.90 13.47
C SER A 428 -23.29 25.57 12.41
N THR A 429 -23.88 25.75 11.24
CA THR A 429 -23.31 26.59 10.17
C THR A 429 -23.29 28.06 10.59
N GLU A 430 -22.64 28.91 9.79
CA GLU A 430 -22.68 30.37 9.99
C GLU A 430 -24.10 30.94 9.93
N ASN A 431 -25.01 30.29 9.20
CA ASN A 431 -26.42 30.69 9.11
C ASN A 431 -27.28 30.09 10.24
N GLY A 432 -26.69 29.42 11.23
CA GLY A 432 -27.39 28.87 12.39
C GLY A 432 -28.08 27.52 12.18
N ASN A 433 -27.93 26.89 11.01
CA ASN A 433 -28.51 25.57 10.76
C ASN A 433 -27.70 24.49 11.48
N GLU A 434 -28.37 23.64 12.28
CA GLU A 434 -27.72 22.54 12.96
C GLU A 434 -27.29 21.43 11.98
N VAL A 435 -26.10 20.88 12.21
CA VAL A 435 -25.53 19.80 11.40
C VAL A 435 -25.25 18.59 12.29
N THR A 436 -25.66 17.41 11.83
CA THR A 436 -25.41 16.15 12.51
C THR A 436 -24.19 15.47 11.90
N ASP A 437 -23.29 14.96 12.74
CA ASP A 437 -22.12 14.21 12.28
C ASP A 437 -22.20 12.74 12.69
N VAL A 438 -21.89 11.83 11.78
CA VAL A 438 -21.92 10.37 12.00
C VAL A 438 -20.59 9.76 11.64
N MET A 439 -20.00 8.97 12.54
CA MET A 439 -18.81 8.17 12.24
C MET A 439 -19.23 6.89 11.53
N ARG A 440 -18.99 6.81 10.22
CA ARG A 440 -19.52 5.75 9.35
C ARG A 440 -18.51 4.65 9.09
N PHE A 441 -17.29 5.00 8.69
CA PHE A 441 -16.34 4.01 8.19
C PHE A 441 -15.00 4.03 8.92
N PHE A 442 -14.43 2.85 9.09
CA PHE A 442 -13.02 2.68 9.36
C PHE A 442 -12.30 2.22 8.09
N HIS A 443 -11.21 2.92 7.78
CA HIS A 443 -10.32 2.63 6.69
C HIS A 443 -8.90 2.42 7.19
N GLY A 444 -8.08 1.70 6.44
CA GLY A 444 -6.72 1.35 6.83
C GLY A 444 -6.22 0.14 6.06
N ASP A 445 -4.95 -0.17 6.25
CA ASP A 445 -4.40 -1.42 5.74
C ASP A 445 -5.01 -2.64 6.48
N SER A 446 -4.67 -3.86 6.06
CA SER A 446 -5.22 -5.07 6.68
C SER A 446 -4.92 -5.17 8.18
N PRO A 447 -3.67 -4.96 8.65
CA PRO A 447 -3.35 -4.90 10.08
C PRO A 447 -4.20 -3.90 10.88
N ALA A 448 -4.40 -2.68 10.38
CA ALA A 448 -5.22 -1.67 11.05
C ALA A 448 -6.69 -2.11 11.18
N ARG A 449 -7.26 -2.67 10.12
CA ARG A 449 -8.66 -3.16 10.11
C ARG A 449 -8.84 -4.41 10.96
N GLN A 450 -7.87 -5.32 10.93
CA GLN A 450 -7.84 -6.49 11.80
C GLN A 450 -7.79 -6.06 13.27
N TYR A 451 -6.97 -5.06 13.58
CA TYR A 451 -6.93 -4.44 14.89
C TYR A 451 -8.29 -3.86 15.31
N GLU A 452 -8.89 -3.04 14.45
CA GLU A 452 -10.14 -2.34 14.78
C GLU A 452 -11.32 -3.31 14.96
N SER A 453 -11.41 -4.34 14.11
CA SER A 453 -12.46 -5.36 14.14
C SER A 453 -12.29 -6.44 15.21
N GLY A 454 -11.12 -6.53 15.85
CA GLY A 454 -10.79 -7.64 16.75
C GLY A 454 -10.43 -8.95 16.04
N GLN A 455 -10.17 -8.91 14.73
CA GLN A 455 -9.70 -10.04 13.94
C GLN A 455 -8.21 -10.33 14.22
N GLN A 456 -7.80 -11.58 14.07
CA GLN A 456 -6.39 -11.95 14.06
C GLN A 456 -5.58 -11.20 13.00
N LYS A 457 -4.35 -10.86 13.35
CA LYS A 457 -3.37 -10.30 12.41
C LYS A 457 -2.63 -11.44 11.70
N GLY A 458 -2.84 -11.58 10.39
CA GLY A 458 -2.31 -12.70 9.59
C GLY A 458 -3.07 -14.01 9.79
N GLY A 459 -2.41 -15.16 9.57
CA GLY A 459 -3.02 -16.48 9.70
C GLY A 459 -3.96 -16.86 8.54
N HIS A 460 -4.79 -17.88 8.76
CA HIS A 460 -5.67 -18.44 7.72
C HIS A 460 -6.99 -17.69 7.58
N PHE A 461 -7.43 -16.92 8.57
CA PHE A 461 -8.65 -16.10 8.49
C PHE A 461 -8.27 -14.63 8.58
N TYR A 462 -7.77 -14.07 7.48
CA TYR A 462 -7.21 -12.72 7.46
C TYR A 462 -8.24 -11.65 7.12
N CYS A 463 -9.38 -12.01 6.53
CA CYS A 463 -10.40 -11.04 6.10
C CYS A 463 -11.17 -10.50 7.31
N PRO A 464 -11.06 -9.20 7.65
CA PRO A 464 -11.74 -8.59 8.80
C PRO A 464 -13.23 -8.32 8.53
N VAL A 465 -13.75 -8.72 7.37
CA VAL A 465 -15.14 -8.50 6.95
C VAL A 465 -15.92 -9.81 7.00
N CYS A 466 -15.50 -10.82 6.24
CA CYS A 466 -16.24 -12.08 6.12
C CYS A 466 -15.58 -13.29 6.82
N GLY A 467 -14.35 -13.15 7.33
CA GLY A 467 -13.67 -14.28 7.98
C GLY A 467 -13.39 -15.47 7.05
N ALA A 468 -13.28 -15.26 5.74
CA ALA A 468 -12.97 -16.31 4.78
C ALA A 468 -11.60 -16.96 5.05
N ASN A 469 -11.54 -18.29 4.90
CA ASN A 469 -10.31 -19.07 5.04
C ASN A 469 -9.42 -18.96 3.80
N ALA A 470 -8.16 -18.55 3.99
CA ALA A 470 -7.12 -18.38 2.99
C ALA A 470 -6.89 -19.62 2.12
N HIS A 471 -7.15 -20.83 2.62
CA HIS A 471 -6.99 -22.05 1.84
C HIS A 471 -8.18 -22.37 0.93
N ARG A 472 -9.24 -21.56 0.98
CA ARG A 472 -10.47 -21.75 0.22
C ARG A 472 -10.85 -20.50 -0.58
N VAL A 473 -10.07 -19.42 -0.51
CA VAL A 473 -10.39 -18.17 -1.23
C VAL A 473 -10.33 -18.31 -2.75
N TYR A 474 -9.69 -19.36 -3.28
CA TYR A 474 -9.73 -19.70 -4.70
C TYR A 474 -11.01 -20.44 -5.11
N GLU A 475 -11.82 -20.91 -4.14
CA GLU A 475 -13.13 -21.49 -4.40
C GLU A 475 -14.16 -20.35 -4.52
N LEU A 476 -14.52 -19.98 -5.76
CA LEU A 476 -15.45 -18.89 -6.02
C LEU A 476 -16.78 -19.04 -5.25
N GLU A 477 -17.34 -20.25 -5.20
CA GLU A 477 -18.57 -20.55 -4.46
C GLU A 477 -18.44 -20.28 -2.96
N TYR A 478 -17.29 -20.60 -2.36
CA TYR A 478 -17.02 -20.33 -0.96
C TYR A 478 -16.93 -18.82 -0.68
N CYS A 479 -16.20 -18.08 -1.53
CA CYS A 479 -16.08 -16.63 -1.42
C CYS A 479 -17.43 -15.93 -1.57
N LEU A 480 -18.26 -16.34 -2.53
CA LEU A 480 -19.60 -15.79 -2.75
C LEU A 480 -20.58 -16.11 -1.61
N ARG A 481 -20.38 -17.24 -0.90
CA ARG A 481 -21.18 -17.61 0.27
C ARG A 481 -20.68 -17.03 1.58
N SER A 482 -19.47 -16.47 1.60
CA SER A 482 -18.88 -15.88 2.80
C SER A 482 -19.60 -14.57 3.13
N LYS A 483 -20.43 -14.61 4.18
CA LYS A 483 -21.27 -13.47 4.57
C LYS A 483 -20.42 -12.38 5.24
N TYR A 484 -20.84 -11.13 5.06
CA TYR A 484 -20.38 -10.01 5.86
C TYR A 484 -20.71 -10.26 7.33
N ILE A 485 -19.77 -9.98 8.23
CA ILE A 485 -19.96 -10.06 9.69
C ILE A 485 -19.71 -8.67 10.27
N SER A 486 -20.78 -8.07 10.81
CA SER A 486 -20.76 -6.76 11.47
C SER A 486 -19.94 -6.77 12.76
N LEU A 487 -19.59 -5.57 13.26
CA LEU A 487 -18.91 -5.42 14.55
C LEU A 487 -19.77 -5.93 15.73
N ALA A 488 -21.09 -5.75 15.66
CA ALA A 488 -22.01 -6.27 16.67
C ALA A 488 -22.07 -7.80 16.66
N GLU A 489 -22.15 -8.44 15.48
CA GLU A 489 -22.09 -9.90 15.38
C GLU A 489 -20.74 -10.45 15.87
N ARG A 490 -19.63 -9.78 15.55
CA ARG A 490 -18.29 -10.13 16.07
C ARG A 490 -18.23 -10.10 17.59
N GLN A 491 -18.80 -9.07 18.20
CA GLN A 491 -18.93 -8.98 19.66
C GLN A 491 -19.71 -10.18 20.21
N GLN A 492 -20.88 -10.50 19.62
CA GLN A 492 -21.69 -11.64 20.06
C GLN A 492 -20.93 -12.96 19.97
N VAL A 493 -20.20 -13.20 18.87
CA VAL A 493 -19.36 -14.41 18.70
C VAL A 493 -18.35 -14.54 19.84
N VAL A 494 -17.72 -13.44 20.27
CA VAL A 494 -16.73 -13.47 21.36
C VAL A 494 -17.39 -13.74 22.71
N LEU A 495 -18.56 -13.15 22.95
CA LEU A 495 -19.26 -13.23 24.24
C LEU A 495 -20.14 -14.49 24.39
N GLN A 496 -20.38 -15.23 23.31
CA GLN A 496 -21.20 -16.44 23.31
C GLN A 496 -20.72 -17.48 24.33
N GLY A 497 -19.40 -17.62 24.48
CA GLY A 497 -18.81 -18.58 25.41
C GLY A 497 -18.33 -17.95 26.73
N PRO A 498 -18.31 -18.73 27.82
CA PRO A 498 -18.02 -18.23 29.15
C PRO A 498 -16.59 -17.74 29.32
N ILE A 499 -15.61 -18.31 28.58
CA ILE A 499 -14.21 -17.91 28.68
C ILE A 499 -14.00 -16.61 27.92
N GLY A 500 -14.57 -16.50 26.71
CA GLY A 500 -14.55 -15.28 25.91
C GLY A 500 -15.15 -14.08 26.65
N GLN A 501 -16.33 -14.26 27.25
CA GLN A 501 -17.00 -13.23 28.05
C GLN A 501 -16.17 -12.82 29.27
N LYS A 502 -15.75 -13.80 30.09
CA LYS A 502 -14.97 -13.53 31.32
C LYS A 502 -13.68 -12.77 31.01
N LYS A 503 -12.87 -13.28 30.07
CA LYS A 503 -11.58 -12.67 29.75
C LYS A 503 -11.71 -11.32 29.04
N SER A 504 -12.81 -11.08 28.32
CA SER A 504 -13.09 -9.75 27.75
C SER A 504 -13.39 -8.73 28.85
N LEU A 505 -14.15 -9.11 29.89
CA LEU A 505 -14.42 -8.25 31.05
C LEU A 505 -13.15 -7.95 31.86
N GLU A 506 -12.22 -8.90 31.91
CA GLU A 506 -10.88 -8.74 32.48
C GLU A 506 -9.93 -7.92 31.58
N ARG A 507 -10.42 -7.36 30.46
CA ARG A 507 -9.65 -6.58 29.48
C ARG A 507 -8.45 -7.35 28.91
N ASN A 508 -8.61 -8.66 28.71
CA ASN A 508 -7.61 -9.45 28.01
C ASN A 508 -7.69 -9.17 26.51
N ASN A 509 -6.57 -8.76 25.89
CA ASN A 509 -6.53 -8.46 24.46
C ASN A 509 -6.57 -9.71 23.56
N LYS A 510 -6.36 -10.91 24.11
CA LYS A 510 -6.42 -12.20 23.42
C LYS A 510 -7.13 -13.24 24.31
N PRO A 511 -8.44 -13.11 24.54
CA PRO A 511 -9.21 -13.97 25.46
C PRO A 511 -9.07 -15.47 25.15
N PHE A 512 -8.90 -15.85 23.88
CA PHE A 512 -8.78 -17.25 23.46
C PHE A 512 -7.34 -17.77 23.36
N ALA A 513 -6.34 -16.98 23.74
CA ALA A 513 -4.95 -17.44 23.70
C ALA A 513 -4.59 -18.30 24.92
N LYS A 514 -3.81 -19.36 24.68
CA LYS A 514 -3.22 -20.23 25.71
C LYS A 514 -4.24 -20.84 26.68
N LEU A 515 -5.43 -21.20 26.19
CA LEU A 515 -6.44 -21.86 27.00
C LEU A 515 -5.96 -23.25 27.47
N SER A 516 -6.37 -23.64 28.68
CA SER A 516 -6.26 -25.02 29.16
C SER A 516 -7.25 -25.94 28.44
N LYS A 517 -7.01 -27.25 28.46
CA LYS A 517 -7.94 -28.23 27.89
C LYS A 517 -9.36 -28.11 28.49
N GLN A 518 -9.47 -27.85 29.79
CA GLN A 518 -10.76 -27.68 30.46
C GLN A 518 -11.48 -26.39 30.04
N GLU A 519 -10.76 -25.28 29.90
CA GLU A 519 -11.32 -24.03 29.37
C GLU A 519 -11.81 -24.21 27.92
N LEU A 520 -11.05 -24.91 27.08
CA LEU A 520 -11.45 -25.21 25.70
C LEU A 520 -12.73 -26.04 25.63
N ILE A 521 -12.82 -27.12 26.43
CA ILE A 521 -14.04 -27.95 26.51
C ILE A 521 -15.23 -27.10 26.93
N ARG A 522 -15.06 -26.26 27.95
CA ARG A 522 -16.14 -25.41 28.46
C ARG A 522 -16.59 -24.35 27.45
N GLU A 523 -15.65 -23.74 26.74
CA GLU A 523 -15.91 -22.73 25.70
C GLU A 523 -16.63 -23.35 24.50
N LEU A 524 -16.14 -24.50 24.00
CA LEU A 524 -16.74 -25.23 22.88
C LEU A 524 -18.12 -25.79 23.23
N SER A 525 -18.30 -26.33 24.44
CA SER A 525 -19.59 -26.85 24.91
C SER A 525 -20.66 -25.76 24.95
N ALA A 526 -20.30 -24.54 25.33
CA ALA A 526 -21.23 -23.39 25.32
C ALA A 526 -21.63 -22.96 23.89
N ARG A 527 -20.82 -23.33 22.90
CA ARG A 527 -21.08 -23.14 21.46
C ARG A 527 -21.74 -24.35 20.80
N GLY A 528 -22.09 -25.37 21.59
CA GLY A 528 -22.73 -26.61 21.09
C GLY A 528 -21.76 -27.60 20.42
N ILE A 529 -20.45 -27.42 20.59
CA ILE A 529 -19.41 -28.29 20.02
C ILE A 529 -18.89 -29.23 21.11
N TYR A 530 -19.11 -30.53 20.93
CA TYR A 530 -18.72 -31.59 21.87
C TYR A 530 -17.67 -32.55 21.30
N GLU A 531 -17.09 -32.18 20.16
CA GLU A 531 -16.09 -32.98 19.45
C GLU A 531 -14.67 -32.71 19.97
N GLY A 532 -13.77 -33.68 19.73
CA GLY A 532 -12.36 -33.58 20.09
C GLY A 532 -12.05 -34.01 21.53
N ASN A 533 -10.87 -34.59 21.72
CA ASN A 533 -10.39 -34.97 23.06
C ASN A 533 -8.96 -34.48 23.31
N ARG A 534 -8.13 -34.34 22.27
CA ARG A 534 -6.79 -33.81 22.44
C ARG A 534 -6.82 -32.28 22.41
N LYS A 535 -5.89 -31.64 23.12
CA LYS A 535 -5.87 -30.17 23.27
C LYS A 535 -5.74 -29.47 21.91
N ASP A 536 -4.88 -29.99 21.03
CA ASP A 536 -4.66 -29.50 19.67
C ASP A 536 -5.91 -29.59 18.80
N GLU A 537 -6.70 -30.65 18.93
CA GLU A 537 -7.98 -30.79 18.23
C GLU A 537 -8.99 -29.74 18.68
N LEU A 538 -9.11 -29.54 20.00
CA LEU A 538 -10.03 -28.55 20.58
C LEU A 538 -9.62 -27.12 20.21
N GLU A 539 -8.31 -26.80 20.19
CA GLU A 539 -7.81 -25.50 19.72
C GLU A 539 -8.16 -25.25 18.26
N LYS A 540 -8.07 -26.28 17.41
CA LYS A 540 -8.44 -26.20 16.00
C LYS A 540 -9.94 -25.97 15.82
N LEU A 541 -10.77 -26.75 16.52
CA LEU A 541 -12.24 -26.59 16.48
C LEU A 541 -12.66 -25.17 16.89
N LEU A 542 -12.08 -24.64 17.97
CA LEU A 542 -12.38 -23.27 18.39
C LEU A 542 -11.91 -22.23 17.37
N THR A 543 -10.74 -22.45 16.74
CA THR A 543 -10.22 -21.55 15.71
C THR A 543 -11.11 -21.52 14.47
N ASP A 544 -11.60 -22.69 14.05
CA ASP A 544 -12.51 -22.83 12.90
C ASP A 544 -13.87 -22.19 13.21
N GLU A 545 -14.40 -22.37 14.42
CA GLU A 545 -15.65 -21.74 14.86
C GLU A 545 -15.56 -20.21 14.91
N LEU A 546 -14.46 -19.67 15.47
CA LEU A 546 -14.27 -18.23 15.62
C LEU A 546 -13.94 -17.51 14.29
N HIS A 547 -13.60 -18.23 13.22
CA HIS A 547 -13.23 -17.65 11.92
C HIS A 547 -12.18 -16.53 12.04
N GLY A 548 -11.22 -16.69 12.96
CA GLY A 548 -10.14 -15.74 13.25
C GLY A 548 -10.53 -14.52 14.09
N ILE A 549 -11.75 -14.42 14.60
CA ILE A 549 -12.13 -13.41 15.59
C ILE A 549 -11.39 -13.71 16.90
N GLN A 550 -10.59 -12.77 17.39
CA GLN A 550 -9.76 -12.96 18.58
C GLN A 550 -10.27 -12.25 19.83
N ARG A 551 -11.02 -11.15 19.66
CA ARG A 551 -11.55 -10.31 20.73
C ARG A 551 -12.72 -9.49 20.22
N VAL A 552 -13.42 -8.82 21.13
CA VAL A 552 -14.42 -7.80 20.77
C VAL A 552 -13.79 -6.66 19.94
N PRO A 553 -14.57 -5.93 19.12
CA PRO A 553 -14.09 -4.76 18.39
C PRO A 553 -13.34 -3.77 19.29
N ALA A 554 -12.34 -3.07 18.73
CA ALA A 554 -11.47 -2.19 19.50
C ALA A 554 -12.28 -1.17 20.32
N LEU A 555 -13.26 -0.48 19.71
CA LEU A 555 -14.09 0.52 20.39
C LEU A 555 -14.93 -0.02 21.56
N LEU A 556 -15.10 -1.34 21.67
CA LEU A 556 -15.83 -2.00 22.74
C LEU A 556 -14.90 -2.66 23.77
N PHE A 557 -13.59 -2.52 23.64
CA PHE A 557 -12.61 -3.24 24.46
C PHE A 557 -12.77 -3.02 25.97
N HIS A 558 -13.08 -1.79 26.41
CA HIS A 558 -13.30 -1.50 27.84
C HIS A 558 -14.75 -1.67 28.30
N THR A 559 -15.69 -1.77 27.37
CA THR A 559 -17.12 -1.98 27.63
C THR A 559 -17.66 -3.10 26.76
N PRO A 560 -17.15 -4.34 26.92
CA PRO A 560 -17.42 -5.43 25.99
C PRO A 560 -18.88 -5.87 25.97
N ASN A 561 -19.69 -5.52 26.98
CA ASN A 561 -21.12 -5.85 27.03
C ASN A 561 -22.04 -4.72 26.52
N LYS A 562 -21.49 -3.57 26.13
CA LYS A 562 -22.26 -2.43 25.59
C LYS A 562 -22.25 -2.48 24.07
N GLY A 563 -23.28 -1.94 23.42
CA GLY A 563 -23.26 -1.74 21.98
C GLY A 563 -22.59 -0.43 21.56
N LEU A 564 -22.29 -0.32 20.27
CA LEU A 564 -21.62 0.86 19.68
C LEU A 564 -22.48 2.12 19.73
N GLU A 565 -23.80 1.99 19.89
CA GLU A 565 -24.72 3.11 20.11
C GLU A 565 -24.37 3.90 21.38
N THR A 566 -23.77 3.27 22.37
CA THR A 566 -23.36 3.95 23.63
C THR A 566 -22.23 4.97 23.43
N ILE A 567 -21.57 4.95 22.26
CA ILE A 567 -20.52 5.88 21.85
C ILE A 567 -20.83 6.53 20.49
N ASN A 568 -22.11 6.61 20.10
CA ASN A 568 -22.58 7.21 18.85
C ASN A 568 -21.99 6.58 17.57
N CYS A 569 -21.67 5.28 17.60
CA CYS A 569 -21.05 4.55 16.49
C CYS A 569 -21.94 3.40 15.98
N GLN A 570 -23.26 3.50 16.10
CA GLN A 570 -24.22 2.46 15.67
C GLN A 570 -24.14 2.12 14.18
N ASN A 571 -23.69 3.06 13.35
CA ASN A 571 -23.51 2.89 11.90
C ASN A 571 -22.04 2.69 11.49
N TYR A 572 -21.17 2.34 12.45
CA TYR A 572 -19.74 2.23 12.24
C TYR A 572 -19.35 0.88 11.64
N GLU A 573 -18.71 0.93 10.48
CA GLU A 573 -18.41 -0.25 9.68
C GLU A 573 -16.94 -0.31 9.26
N ILE A 574 -16.41 -1.52 9.15
CA ILE A 574 -15.09 -1.78 8.58
C ILE A 574 -15.26 -2.01 7.08
N LEU A 575 -14.63 -1.17 6.26
CA LEU A 575 -14.75 -1.32 4.81
C LEU A 575 -13.97 -2.55 4.30
N PRO A 576 -14.58 -3.35 3.39
CA PRO A 576 -13.83 -4.34 2.61
C PRO A 576 -12.80 -3.63 1.72
N PHE A 577 -11.71 -4.33 1.38
CA PHE A 577 -10.72 -3.85 0.41
C PHE A 577 -10.76 -4.73 -0.84
N GLU A 578 -10.56 -4.10 -2.00
CA GLU A 578 -10.88 -4.61 -3.33
C GLU A 578 -9.90 -5.62 -3.96
N PRO A 579 -8.96 -6.23 -3.21
CA PRO A 579 -8.51 -7.57 -3.57
C PRO A 579 -8.46 -8.45 -2.31
N LEU A 580 -9.57 -8.55 -1.57
CA LEU A 580 -9.65 -9.55 -0.50
C LEU A 580 -9.84 -10.96 -1.06
N HIS A 581 -10.46 -11.06 -2.24
CA HIS A 581 -10.53 -12.26 -3.04
C HIS A 581 -9.99 -11.89 -4.43
N ASP A 582 -8.68 -12.04 -4.66
CA ASP A 582 -8.15 -12.04 -6.04
C ASP A 582 -8.80 -13.23 -6.77
N ILE A 583 -9.99 -13.00 -7.34
CA ILE A 583 -10.72 -13.93 -8.20
C ILE A 583 -10.20 -13.77 -9.63
#